data_AF-A0A8I3X3K3-F1
#
_entry.id   AF-A0A8I3X3K3-F1
#
_cell.length_a   1.000
_cell.length_b   1.000
_cell.length_c   1.000
_cell.angle_alpha   90.00
_cell.angle_beta   90.00
_cell.angle_gamma   90.00
#
_symmetry.space_group_name_H-M   'P 1'
#
loop_
_entity.id
_entity.type
_entity.pdbx_description
1 polymer ?
#
loop_
_entity_poly.entity_id
_entity_poly.type
_entity_poly.pdbx_seq_one_letter_code
_entity_poly.pdbx_strand_id
1 'polypeptide(L)'
;MTVTDFGWEDALHTVRAGRSCANPNVGFQRQLQEFEKHEVHQYRQWLKEEYGESPLRDAEEAKNILGKYKEQGRMEPQHGARRWSSFPALAPLAYDNYTTET
;
A
#
# COMPACT_ATOMS: atom_id res chain seq x y z
N MET A 1 6.25 8.36 1.98
CA MET A 1 6.26 8.48 3.45
C MET A 1 7.59 8.98 3.99
N THR A 2 8.71 8.32 3.71
CA THR A 2 10.02 8.74 4.25
C THR A 2 10.73 9.74 3.33
N VAL A 3 10.75 9.50 2.02
CA VAL A 3 11.34 10.42 1.03
C VAL A 3 10.43 11.64 0.76
N THR A 4 9.14 11.54 1.09
CA THR A 4 8.14 12.60 0.91
C THR A 4 7.54 13.04 2.25
N ASP A 5 6.83 14.15 2.28
CA ASP A 5 6.10 14.65 3.46
C ASP A 5 4.77 13.91 3.72
N PHE A 6 4.37 12.98 2.86
CA PHE A 6 3.08 12.27 2.94
C PHE A 6 2.98 11.29 4.11
N GLY A 7 1.76 11.19 4.67
CA GLY A 7 1.31 10.05 5.46
C GLY A 7 1.08 8.79 4.62
N TRP A 8 0.71 7.70 5.29
CA TRP A 8 0.60 6.36 4.71
C TRP A 8 -0.52 6.25 3.69
N GLU A 9 -1.65 6.93 3.90
CA GLU A 9 -2.78 6.91 2.97
C GLU A 9 -2.44 7.63 1.66
N ASP A 10 -1.87 8.84 1.75
CA ASP A 10 -1.47 9.60 0.57
C ASP A 10 -0.32 8.94 -0.18
N ALA A 11 0.62 8.31 0.54
CA ALA A 11 1.64 7.48 -0.08
C ALA A 11 1.03 6.27 -0.80
N LEU A 12 0.06 5.58 -0.19
CA LEU A 12 -0.63 4.45 -0.82
C LEU A 12 -1.44 4.90 -2.06
N HIS A 13 -2.11 6.04 -2.01
CA HIS A 13 -2.78 6.63 -3.17
C HIS A 13 -1.81 6.94 -4.31
N THR A 14 -0.64 7.49 -3.98
CA THR A 14 0.43 7.74 -4.95
C THR A 14 0.89 6.42 -5.60
N VAL A 15 1.05 5.35 -4.82
CA VAL A 15 1.37 4.01 -5.35
C VAL A 15 0.23 3.47 -6.23
N ARG A 16 -1.03 3.65 -5.81
CA ARG A 16 -2.21 3.20 -6.58
C ARG A 16 -2.34 3.90 -7.93
N ALA A 17 -1.85 5.13 -8.06
CA ALA A 17 -1.82 5.83 -9.35
C ALA A 17 -0.95 5.11 -10.39
N GLY A 18 0.19 4.53 -9.99
CA GLY A 18 1.03 3.70 -10.88
C GLY A 18 0.66 2.21 -10.88
N ARG A 19 0.02 1.73 -9.80
CA ARG A 19 -0.34 0.33 -9.60
C ARG A 19 -1.70 0.23 -8.90
N SER A 20 -2.78 0.31 -9.67
CA SER A 20 -4.17 0.31 -9.17
C SER A 20 -4.52 -0.88 -8.25
N CYS A 21 -3.83 -2.01 -8.42
CA CYS A 21 -4.03 -3.21 -7.62
C CYS A 21 -3.35 -3.19 -6.25
N ALA A 22 -2.62 -2.14 -5.88
CA ALA A 22 -1.93 -2.01 -4.60
C ALA A 22 -2.94 -1.97 -3.43
N ASN A 23 -2.90 -3.01 -2.59
CA ASN A 23 -3.79 -3.13 -1.43
C ASN A 23 -3.08 -3.90 -0.31
N PRO A 24 -2.34 -3.21 0.58
CA PRO A 24 -1.74 -3.83 1.75
C PRO A 24 -2.82 -4.50 2.61
N ASN A 25 -2.50 -5.65 3.22
CA ASN A 25 -3.42 -6.29 4.17
C ASN A 25 -3.58 -5.44 5.44
N VAL A 26 -4.60 -5.74 6.25
CA VAL A 26 -4.94 -4.93 7.44
C VAL A 26 -3.79 -4.87 8.45
N GLY A 27 -2.98 -5.94 8.57
CA GLY A 27 -1.80 -5.95 9.43
C GLY A 27 -0.75 -4.93 8.97
N PHE A 28 -0.44 -4.91 7.67
CA PHE A 28 0.48 -3.93 7.09
C PHE A 28 -0.06 -2.50 7.16
N GLN A 29 -1.38 -2.30 7.01
CA GLN A 29 -1.97 -0.97 7.19
C GLN A 29 -1.77 -0.45 8.61
N ARG A 30 -1.96 -1.30 9.63
CA ARG A 30 -1.69 -0.93 11.04
C ARG A 30 -0.22 -0.61 11.28
N GLN A 31 0.69 -1.39 10.69
CA GLN A 31 2.13 -1.11 10.78
C GLN A 31 2.50 0.23 10.14
N LEU A 32 1.91 0.55 8.97
CA LEU A 32 2.12 1.84 8.31
C LEU A 32 1.57 3.02 9.13
N GLN A 33 0.40 2.85 9.75
CA GLN A 33 -0.17 3.84 10.68
C GLN A 33 0.74 4.08 11.89
N GLU A 34 1.24 3.01 12.49
CA GLU A 34 2.14 3.09 13.65
C GLU A 34 3.46 3.76 13.28
N PHE A 35 4.03 3.40 12.12
CA PHE A 35 5.23 4.01 11.57
C PHE A 35 5.03 5.51 11.32
N GLU A 36 3.90 5.91 10.72
CA GLU A 36 3.57 7.33 10.55
C GLU A 36 3.55 8.08 11.88
N LYS A 37 2.95 7.49 12.90
CA LYS A 37 2.73 8.16 14.17
C LYS A 37 4.01 8.31 15.00
N HIS A 38 4.91 7.33 14.96
CA HIS A 38 6.03 7.28 15.93
C HIS A 38 7.42 7.38 15.28
N GLU A 39 7.60 6.93 14.05
CA GLU A 39 8.94 6.70 13.49
C GLU A 39 9.25 7.54 12.24
N VAL A 40 8.25 7.90 11.42
CA VAL A 40 8.49 8.52 10.11
C VAL A 40 9.33 9.80 10.18
N HIS A 41 9.16 10.61 11.23
CA HIS A 41 9.93 11.83 11.43
C HIS A 41 11.40 11.55 11.72
N GLN A 42 11.68 10.51 12.52
CA GLN A 42 13.05 10.09 12.83
C GLN A 42 13.74 9.56 11.57
N TYR A 43 13.04 8.77 10.76
CA TYR A 43 13.58 8.25 9.50
C TYR A 43 13.80 9.33 8.45
N ARG A 44 12.94 10.36 8.38
CA ARG A 44 13.14 11.53 7.51
C ARG A 44 14.40 12.30 7.91
N GLN A 45 14.59 12.54 9.20
CA GLN A 45 15.78 13.22 9.71
C GLN A 45 17.04 12.39 9.44
N TRP A 46 17.02 11.11 9.79
CA TRP A 46 18.12 10.19 9.54
C TRP A 46 18.50 10.15 8.05
N LEU A 47 17.52 10.08 7.14
CA LEU A 47 17.79 10.07 5.70
C LEU A 47 18.54 11.33 5.24
N LYS A 48 18.18 12.49 5.80
CA LYS A 48 18.84 13.77 5.51
C LYS A 48 20.23 13.88 6.14
N GLU A 49 20.44 13.31 7.33
CA GLU A 49 21.75 13.27 7.98
C GLU A 49 22.72 12.34 7.24
N GLU A 50 22.23 11.17 6.80
CA GLU A 50 23.04 10.15 6.13
C GLU A 50 23.38 10.52 4.68
N TYR A 51 22.42 11.09 3.94
CA TYR A 51 22.56 11.32 2.49
C TYR A 51 22.52 12.80 2.08
N GLY A 52 22.26 13.73 3.01
CA GLY A 52 22.10 15.14 2.71
C GLY A 52 20.73 15.51 2.14
N GLU A 53 20.63 16.69 1.53
CA GLU A 53 19.42 17.15 0.86
C GLU A 53 19.20 16.38 -0.46
N SER A 54 17.95 15.96 -0.72
CA SER A 54 17.62 15.34 -1.99
C SER A 54 17.72 16.36 -3.13
N PRO A 55 18.47 16.11 -4.20
CA PRO A 55 18.47 16.96 -5.40
C PRO A 55 17.20 16.76 -6.25
N LEU A 56 16.40 15.74 -5.95
CA LEU A 56 15.19 15.37 -6.66
C LEU A 56 13.96 16.07 -6.07
N ARG A 57 12.92 16.25 -6.89
CA ARG A 57 11.65 16.89 -6.51
C ARG A 57 10.56 15.87 -6.18
N ASP A 58 10.94 14.85 -5.41
CA ASP A 58 10.07 13.70 -5.13
C ASP A 58 8.74 14.12 -4.46
N ALA A 59 8.79 15.12 -3.58
CA ALA A 59 7.60 15.62 -2.89
C ALA A 59 6.63 16.32 -3.86
N GLU A 60 7.14 17.17 -4.76
CA GLU A 60 6.33 17.85 -5.77
C GLU A 60 5.74 16.88 -6.80
N GLU A 61 6.55 15.92 -7.27
CA GLU A 61 6.09 14.91 -8.23
C GLU A 61 5.01 14.01 -7.61
N ALA A 62 5.21 13.58 -6.37
CA ALA A 62 4.21 12.80 -5.64
C ALA A 62 2.91 13.60 -5.43
N LYS A 63 2.99 14.92 -5.15
CA LYS A 63 1.82 15.81 -5.06
C LYS A 63 1.05 15.91 -6.37
N ASN A 64 1.74 16.01 -7.49
CA ASN A 64 1.12 16.02 -8.83
C ASN A 64 0.39 14.70 -9.12
N ILE A 65 1.06 13.56 -8.87
CA ILE A 65 0.48 12.22 -9.06
C ILE A 65 -0.76 12.04 -8.19
N LEU A 66 -0.67 12.40 -6.89
CA LEU A 66 -1.77 12.30 -5.95
C LEU A 66 -2.96 13.18 -6.35
N GLY A 67 -2.70 14.39 -6.84
CA GLY A 67 -3.73 15.29 -7.36
C GLY A 67 -4.52 14.65 -8.51
N LYS A 68 -3.80 14.16 -9.53
CA LYS A 68 -4.40 13.45 -10.68
C LYS A 68 -5.19 12.21 -10.24
N TYR A 69 -4.67 11.43 -9.30
CA TYR A 69 -5.36 10.25 -8.78
C TYR A 69 -6.67 10.63 -8.06
N LYS A 70 -6.65 11.70 -7.25
CA LYS A 70 -7.85 12.21 -6.55
C LYS A 70 -8.89 12.76 -7.52
N GLU A 71 -8.49 13.35 -8.65
CA GLU A 71 -9.39 13.77 -9.72
C GLU A 71 -10.05 12.59 -10.43
N GLN A 72 -9.26 11.56 -10.78
CA GLN A 72 -9.78 10.34 -11.41
C GLN A 72 -10.78 9.60 -10.51
N GLY A 73 -10.50 9.50 -9.20
CA GLY A 73 -11.41 8.90 -8.23
C GLY A 73 -12.72 9.66 -8.01
N ARG A 74 -12.83 10.93 -8.45
CA ARG A 74 -14.10 11.68 -8.47
C ARG A 74 -14.93 11.40 -9.72
N MET A 75 -14.30 10.96 -10.81
CA MET A 75 -14.98 10.65 -12.07
C MET A 75 -15.44 9.19 -12.13
N GLU A 76 -14.76 8.27 -11.45
CA GLU A 76 -15.10 6.84 -11.43
C GLU A 76 -15.87 6.46 -10.15
N PRO A 77 -17.04 5.81 -10.25
CA PRO A 77 -17.67 5.21 -9.08
C PRO A 77 -16.72 4.16 -8.49
N GLN A 78 -16.67 4.17 -7.17
CA GLN A 78 -15.80 3.38 -6.33
C GLN A 78 -15.71 1.92 -6.84
N HIS A 79 -14.60 1.56 -7.51
CA HIS A 79 -14.22 0.16 -7.79
C HIS A 79 -13.74 -0.53 -6.49
N GLY A 80 -14.37 -0.16 -5.37
CA GLY A 80 -14.21 -0.76 -4.07
C GLY A 80 -14.55 -2.24 -4.19
N ALA A 81 -13.59 -3.05 -3.77
CA ALA A 81 -13.65 -4.50 -3.80
C ALA A 81 -13.79 -5.07 -5.22
N ARG A 82 -12.66 -5.43 -5.82
CA ARG A 82 -12.63 -6.63 -6.66
C ARG A 82 -13.41 -7.72 -5.92
N ARG A 83 -14.52 -8.14 -6.51
CA ARG A 83 -15.41 -9.18 -6.03
C ARG A 83 -14.62 -10.49 -5.92
N TRP A 84 -14.14 -10.83 -4.71
CA TRP A 84 -13.49 -12.13 -4.42
C TRP A 84 -14.46 -13.32 -4.51
N SER A 85 -15.74 -13.10 -4.81
CA SER A 85 -16.76 -14.14 -4.91
C SER A 85 -16.88 -14.81 -6.29
N SER A 86 -15.83 -14.78 -7.10
CA SER A 86 -15.77 -15.51 -8.38
C SER A 86 -14.60 -16.49 -8.47
N PHE A 87 -14.20 -17.07 -7.34
CA PHE A 87 -13.53 -18.37 -7.42
C PHE A 87 -14.61 -19.42 -7.69
N PRO A 88 -14.55 -20.21 -8.78
CA PRO A 88 -15.31 -21.46 -8.80
C PRO A 88 -14.87 -22.25 -7.57
N ALA A 89 -15.84 -22.75 -6.80
CA ALA A 89 -15.56 -23.55 -5.61
C ALA A 89 -14.60 -24.67 -6.01
N LEU A 90 -13.37 -24.67 -5.45
CA LEU A 90 -12.47 -25.80 -5.60
C LEU A 90 -13.20 -27.01 -5.02
N ALA A 91 -13.29 -28.09 -5.81
CA ALA A 91 -13.90 -29.33 -5.37
C ALA A 91 -13.23 -29.79 -4.06
N PRO A 92 -13.99 -30.31 -3.08
CA PRO A 92 -13.41 -30.85 -1.85
C PRO A 92 -12.39 -31.92 -2.21
N LEU A 93 -11.13 -31.74 -1.79
CA LEU A 93 -10.15 -32.82 -1.83
C LEU A 93 -10.65 -33.90 -0.87
N ALA A 94 -10.96 -35.08 -1.43
CA ALA A 94 -11.26 -36.27 -0.63
C ALA A 94 -10.04 -36.59 0.23
N TYR A 95 -10.21 -36.42 1.54
CA TYR A 95 -9.20 -36.73 2.54
C TYR A 95 -9.27 -38.22 2.84
N ASP A 96 -8.95 -39.06 1.85
CA ASP A 96 -8.92 -40.51 2.03
C ASP A 96 -7.48 -41.01 2.13
N ASN A 97 -7.23 -41.67 3.26
CA ASN A 97 -6.16 -42.63 3.56
C ASN A 97 -4.80 -42.07 4.01
N TYR A 98 -4.75 -41.66 5.27
CA TYR A 98 -3.55 -41.88 6.09
C TYR A 98 -3.73 -43.22 6.79
N THR A 99 -3.17 -44.29 6.22
CA THR A 99 -2.97 -45.54 6.95
C THR A 99 -1.83 -45.32 7.93
N THR A 100 -2.14 -45.38 9.23
CA THR A 100 -1.13 -45.57 10.28
C THR A 100 -0.69 -47.03 10.25
N GLU A 101 0.49 -47.33 9.70
CA GLU A 101 1.20 -48.57 10.03
C GLU A 101 1.98 -48.36 11.33
N THR A 102 1.85 -49.33 12.23
CA THR A 102 2.52 -49.42 13.55
C THR A 102 3.67 -50.41 13.44
#